data_AF-A0AAD5U596-F1
#
_entry.id   AF-A0AAD5U596-F1
#
_cell.length_a   1.000
_cell.length_b   1.000
_cell.length_c   1.000
_cell.angle_alpha   90.00
_cell.angle_beta   90.00
_cell.angle_gamma   90.00
#
_symmetry.space_group_name_H-M   'P 1'
#
loop_
_entity.id
_entity.type
_entity.pdbx_description
1 polymer ?
#
loop_
_entity_poly.entity_id
_entity_poly.type
_entity_poly.pdbx_seq_one_letter_code
_entity_poly.pdbx_strand_id
1 'polypeptide(L)'
;MLSYNLLTSCKQFRIRILQIPKEIIILVAQYLNADDFLNFALAAHHLYIPLYLSTDKNLVKIAAKKDNPSFCVKFLSVNKNICLEPSLREIVVWAASGGYVVLLKELMNTFVYNPILEKSAALKSASQFGHASIVDWLLQEIDIQSVLAESFCLACKNGHIQIVRRFLGEPKVLILDNIKHLLVVAAEKGHLTIIKLLLQNLQDLDWGSTYGFALWFSVLNGHHFVLKKLLELPSAHLFGNSLIKVAVENYCTESIKVLMQDDRLELPQNQLEDLVKFSLKNNYTVGVDLLLQRNHLTSAKLKELFLLNMEDGEFGSLERILKEPGFCAMLDGSKILISAARYGKEEIVKKLLAIKEIDASLHDNLAINRACLYKNIVVVMLLLEDERVKRRLDFSVLANLASEIGSLPILELILNYQNAKFSSGIYHPLIQAVVNGHSEIVKRLLLDIRFDPSELNNLAVIEASKRGFYDILTYLIHDKRVDPSAQKNIVFIESCRRGYGPVVDILLKDNRVDPSDQDNLALIEASSEGNYNIVEKLLKDKRVDINAQNNLALYKARMLKKNSFNDILELKNLPTSMCKCKNSARIINLFLDLSDTDGSDCEL
;
A
#
# COMPACT_ATOMS: atom_id res chain seq x y z
N MET A 1 -19.32 1.14 -54.32
CA MET A 1 -19.87 2.26 -55.11
C MET A 1 -18.96 3.49 -55.11
N LEU A 2 -18.51 4.00 -53.95
CA LEU A 2 -17.57 5.15 -53.89
C LEU A 2 -16.23 4.90 -54.60
N SER A 3 -15.67 3.69 -54.52
CA SER A 3 -14.39 3.31 -55.15
C SER A 3 -14.43 3.26 -56.68
N TYR A 4 -15.48 2.65 -57.25
CA TYR A 4 -15.69 2.57 -58.71
C TYR A 4 -15.95 3.96 -59.31
N ASN A 5 -16.76 4.78 -58.62
CA ASN A 5 -17.02 6.16 -58.99
C ASN A 5 -15.77 7.04 -58.86
N LEU A 6 -14.87 6.79 -57.90
CA LEU A 6 -13.62 7.54 -57.78
C LEU A 6 -12.68 7.28 -58.98
N LEU A 7 -12.53 6.02 -59.39
CA LEU A 7 -11.69 5.61 -60.52
C LEU A 7 -12.22 6.10 -61.86
N THR A 8 -13.51 5.97 -62.08
CA THR A 8 -14.17 6.54 -63.27
C THR A 8 -14.10 8.06 -63.24
N SER A 9 -14.36 8.71 -62.10
CA SER A 9 -14.22 10.17 -61.96
C SER A 9 -12.78 10.66 -62.15
N CYS A 10 -11.76 9.96 -61.64
CA CYS A 10 -10.35 10.30 -61.88
C CYS A 10 -9.98 10.19 -63.36
N LYS A 11 -10.51 9.18 -64.08
CA LYS A 11 -10.38 9.05 -65.54
C LYS A 11 -11.14 10.14 -66.30
N GLN A 12 -12.34 10.50 -65.84
CA GLN A 12 -13.26 11.40 -66.53
C GLN A 12 -12.93 12.89 -66.30
N PHE A 13 -12.38 13.25 -65.15
CA PHE A 13 -12.15 14.65 -64.75
C PHE A 13 -10.70 15.14 -64.87
N ARG A 14 -9.74 14.32 -65.34
CA ARG A 14 -8.29 14.68 -65.33
C ARG A 14 -7.85 15.29 -63.99
N ILE A 15 -8.43 14.84 -62.88
CA ILE A 15 -7.98 15.26 -61.55
C ILE A 15 -6.54 14.78 -61.45
N ARG A 16 -5.58 15.69 -61.24
CA ARG A 16 -4.20 15.30 -60.97
C ARG A 16 -4.23 14.47 -59.68
N ILE A 17 -4.18 13.14 -59.82
CA ILE A 17 -4.16 12.17 -58.72
C ILE A 17 -3.06 12.49 -57.69
N LEU A 18 -2.07 13.30 -58.06
CA LEU A 18 -1.07 13.95 -57.20
C LEU A 18 -1.62 14.72 -55.98
N GLN A 19 -2.91 15.09 -55.94
CA GLN A 19 -3.52 15.80 -54.80
C GLN A 19 -4.29 14.90 -53.83
N ILE A 20 -4.39 13.59 -54.07
CA ILE A 20 -5.10 12.68 -53.17
C ILE A 20 -4.15 12.28 -52.02
N PRO A 21 -4.50 12.54 -50.74
CA PRO A 21 -3.72 12.09 -49.59
C PRO A 21 -3.44 10.59 -49.62
N LYS A 22 -2.25 10.19 -49.19
CA LYS A 22 -1.79 8.79 -49.16
C LYS A 22 -2.75 7.88 -48.42
N GLU A 23 -3.33 8.38 -47.33
CA GLU A 23 -4.28 7.66 -46.48
C GLU A 23 -5.55 7.31 -47.25
N ILE A 24 -6.03 8.20 -48.12
CA ILE A 24 -7.21 7.98 -48.95
C ILE A 24 -6.91 6.94 -50.04
N ILE A 25 -5.72 6.97 -50.63
CA ILE A 25 -5.28 5.97 -51.62
C ILE A 25 -5.22 4.58 -50.98
N ILE A 26 -4.63 4.46 -49.79
CA ILE A 26 -4.58 3.20 -49.02
C ILE A 26 -6.00 2.73 -48.67
N LEU A 27 -6.87 3.65 -48.22
CA LEU A 27 -8.24 3.32 -47.83
C LEU A 27 -9.04 2.83 -49.05
N VAL A 28 -8.96 3.52 -50.19
CA VAL A 28 -9.60 3.07 -51.45
C VAL A 28 -9.06 1.71 -51.88
N ALA A 29 -7.75 1.50 -51.80
CA ALA A 29 -7.11 0.24 -52.13
C ALA A 29 -7.65 -0.95 -51.32
N GLN A 30 -8.00 -0.74 -50.05
CA GLN A 30 -8.58 -1.79 -49.19
C GLN A 30 -9.96 -2.27 -49.67
N TYR A 31 -10.75 -1.42 -50.33
CA TYR A 31 -12.12 -1.74 -50.75
C TYR A 31 -12.25 -2.17 -52.22
N LEU A 32 -11.15 -2.21 -52.98
CA LEU A 32 -11.16 -2.71 -54.36
C LEU A 32 -11.05 -4.25 -54.38
N ASN A 33 -11.58 -4.92 -55.41
CA ASN A 33 -11.22 -6.33 -55.67
C ASN A 33 -9.79 -6.41 -56.25
N ALA A 34 -9.27 -7.61 -56.52
CA ALA A 34 -7.89 -7.80 -56.98
C ALA A 34 -7.63 -7.14 -58.36
N ASP A 35 -8.52 -7.35 -59.32
CA ASP A 35 -8.36 -6.85 -60.69
C ASP A 35 -8.54 -5.32 -60.78
N ASP A 36 -9.51 -4.75 -60.07
CA ASP A 36 -9.71 -3.30 -60.00
C ASP A 36 -8.55 -2.61 -59.28
N PHE A 37 -7.97 -3.27 -58.27
CA PHE A 37 -6.78 -2.77 -57.60
C PHE A 37 -5.53 -2.85 -58.47
N LEU A 38 -5.39 -3.89 -59.31
CA LEU A 38 -4.34 -3.95 -60.33
C LEU A 38 -4.48 -2.81 -61.34
N ASN A 39 -5.69 -2.61 -61.84
CA ASN A 39 -5.96 -1.52 -62.79
C ASN A 39 -5.73 -0.15 -62.15
N PHE A 40 -6.11 0.02 -60.88
CA PHE A 40 -5.82 1.22 -60.09
C PHE A 40 -4.31 1.47 -59.93
N ALA A 41 -3.56 0.43 -59.56
CA ALA A 41 -2.11 0.47 -59.40
C ALA A 41 -1.38 0.77 -60.72
N LEU A 42 -1.75 0.09 -61.81
CA LEU A 42 -1.18 0.29 -63.14
C LEU A 42 -1.54 1.68 -63.69
N ALA A 43 -2.79 2.13 -63.52
CA ALA A 43 -3.21 3.47 -63.93
C ALA A 43 -2.44 4.56 -63.17
N ALA A 44 -2.18 4.35 -61.89
CA ALA A 44 -1.37 5.26 -61.09
C ALA A 44 0.10 5.30 -61.55
N HIS A 45 0.65 4.19 -62.06
CA HIS A 45 2.00 4.13 -62.62
C HIS A 45 2.14 4.93 -63.94
N HIS A 46 1.16 4.81 -64.85
CA HIS A 46 1.16 5.53 -66.14
C HIS A 46 1.00 7.05 -65.99
N LEU A 47 0.54 7.53 -64.83
CA LEU A 47 0.26 8.96 -64.55
C LEU A 47 1.40 9.70 -63.83
N TYR A 48 2.65 9.19 -63.87
CA TYR A 48 3.79 9.80 -63.16
C TYR A 48 3.51 10.00 -61.65
N ILE A 49 3.02 8.95 -60.98
CA ILE A 49 3.02 8.83 -59.51
C ILE A 49 4.07 7.78 -59.06
N PRO A 50 5.29 7.69 -59.63
CA PRO A 50 6.11 6.51 -59.43
C PRO A 50 6.84 6.58 -58.09
N LEU A 51 7.02 7.76 -57.48
CA LEU A 51 7.76 7.92 -56.22
C LEU A 51 6.92 7.67 -54.96
N TYR A 52 5.59 7.87 -55.01
CA TYR A 52 4.72 7.79 -53.83
C TYR A 52 4.12 6.40 -53.59
N LEU A 53 3.85 5.64 -54.65
CA LEU A 53 3.23 4.30 -54.56
C LEU A 53 4.25 3.16 -54.54
N SER A 54 5.43 3.36 -55.14
CA SER A 54 6.48 2.33 -55.26
C SER A 54 7.30 2.12 -53.97
N THR A 55 7.04 2.88 -52.92
CA THR A 55 7.78 2.78 -51.65
C THR A 55 6.89 2.37 -50.48
N ASP A 56 5.57 2.29 -50.69
CA ASP A 56 4.61 2.13 -49.60
C ASP A 56 4.27 0.67 -49.33
N LYS A 57 4.93 0.13 -48.31
CA LYS A 57 4.80 -1.24 -47.78
C LYS A 57 3.35 -1.65 -47.51
N ASN A 58 2.45 -0.70 -47.24
CA ASN A 58 1.03 -0.98 -46.96
C ASN A 58 0.25 -1.44 -48.19
N LEU A 59 0.57 -0.93 -49.37
CA LEU A 59 -0.11 -1.32 -50.61
C LEU A 59 0.27 -2.74 -51.05
N VAL A 60 1.52 -3.15 -50.81
CA VAL A 60 1.96 -4.55 -51.03
C VAL A 60 1.24 -5.50 -50.07
N LYS A 61 1.10 -5.12 -48.78
CA LYS A 61 0.34 -5.91 -47.80
C LYS A 61 -1.15 -6.01 -48.18
N ILE A 62 -1.74 -4.93 -48.70
CA ILE A 62 -3.12 -4.92 -49.20
C ILE A 62 -3.26 -5.80 -50.44
N ALA A 63 -2.29 -5.74 -51.36
CA ALA A 63 -2.25 -6.57 -52.55
C ALA A 63 -2.29 -8.06 -52.17
N ALA A 64 -1.44 -8.44 -51.22
CA ALA A 64 -1.28 -9.82 -50.80
C ALA A 64 -2.40 -10.34 -49.91
N LYS A 65 -3.08 -9.47 -49.14
CA LYS A 65 -4.33 -9.82 -48.42
C LYS A 65 -5.48 -10.24 -49.34
N LYS A 66 -5.43 -9.90 -50.64
CA LYS A 66 -6.44 -10.29 -51.62
C LYS A 66 -6.22 -11.69 -52.22
N ASP A 67 -5.27 -12.44 -51.66
CA ASP A 67 -4.97 -13.85 -51.95
C ASP A 67 -4.81 -14.17 -53.45
N ASN A 68 -4.18 -13.25 -54.19
CA ASN A 68 -3.82 -13.47 -55.59
C ASN A 68 -2.28 -13.35 -55.75
N PRO A 69 -1.54 -14.47 -55.61
CA PRO A 69 -0.09 -14.51 -55.72
C PRO A 69 0.43 -13.89 -57.02
N SER A 70 -0.17 -14.26 -58.15
CA SER A 70 0.21 -13.79 -59.47
C SER A 70 -0.01 -12.29 -59.65
N PHE A 71 -1.04 -11.74 -59.02
CA PHE A 71 -1.28 -10.29 -58.97
C PHE A 71 -0.18 -9.57 -58.18
N CYS A 72 0.18 -10.04 -56.98
CA CYS A 72 1.23 -9.45 -56.17
C CYS A 72 2.58 -9.48 -56.88
N VAL A 73 2.91 -10.58 -57.53
CA VAL A 73 4.15 -10.73 -58.31
C VAL A 73 4.15 -9.81 -59.51
N LYS A 74 3.04 -9.70 -60.26
CA LYS A 74 2.91 -8.71 -61.33
C LYS A 74 3.07 -7.28 -60.80
N PHE A 75 2.37 -6.92 -59.72
CA PHE A 75 2.47 -5.61 -59.09
C PHE A 75 3.91 -5.27 -58.66
N LEU A 76 4.62 -6.22 -58.06
CA LEU A 76 6.01 -6.06 -57.66
C LEU A 76 6.97 -6.03 -58.86
N SER A 77 6.72 -6.81 -59.91
CA SER A 77 7.54 -6.87 -61.14
C SER A 77 7.50 -5.58 -61.94
N VAL A 78 6.37 -4.87 -61.89
CA VAL A 78 6.16 -3.57 -62.52
C VAL A 78 6.85 -2.47 -61.72
N ASN A 79 7.00 -2.66 -60.40
CA ASN A 79 7.63 -1.70 -59.50
C ASN A 79 9.00 -2.20 -58.99
N LYS A 80 9.94 -2.51 -59.89
CA LYS A 80 11.25 -3.11 -59.50
C LYS A 80 12.04 -2.30 -58.45
N ASN A 81 11.81 -0.98 -58.37
CA ASN A 81 12.44 -0.10 -57.38
C ASN A 81 11.92 -0.29 -55.93
N ILE A 82 10.78 -0.96 -55.68
CA ILE A 82 10.32 -1.34 -54.32
C ILE A 82 11.25 -2.42 -53.74
N CYS A 83 11.90 -3.22 -54.59
CA CYS A 83 12.67 -4.40 -54.20
C CYS A 83 14.13 -4.07 -53.85
N LEU A 84 14.37 -2.99 -53.11
CA LEU A 84 15.63 -2.81 -52.39
C LEU A 84 15.69 -3.83 -51.24
N GLU A 85 16.88 -4.38 -50.96
CA GLU A 85 17.12 -5.49 -50.02
C GLU A 85 16.30 -5.44 -48.69
N PRO A 86 16.18 -4.30 -47.97
CA PRO A 86 15.43 -4.25 -46.71
C PRO A 86 13.90 -4.41 -46.87
N SER A 87 13.31 -3.91 -47.95
CA SER A 87 11.86 -3.94 -48.17
C SER A 87 11.38 -5.29 -48.69
N LEU A 88 12.19 -6.02 -49.45
CA LEU A 88 11.84 -7.37 -49.92
C LEU A 88 11.78 -8.37 -48.76
N ARG A 89 12.76 -8.33 -47.84
CA ARG A 89 12.78 -9.20 -46.66
C ARG A 89 11.55 -9.04 -45.79
N GLU A 90 11.08 -7.81 -45.58
CA GLU A 90 9.85 -7.55 -44.83
C GLU A 90 8.61 -8.15 -45.50
N ILE A 91 8.53 -8.09 -46.83
CA ILE A 91 7.41 -8.70 -47.60
C ILE A 91 7.47 -10.22 -47.48
N VAL A 92 8.66 -10.81 -47.59
CA VAL A 92 8.89 -12.26 -47.39
C VAL A 92 8.49 -12.69 -45.98
N VAL A 93 8.94 -11.96 -44.95
CA VAL A 93 8.57 -12.19 -43.54
C VAL A 93 7.06 -12.08 -43.35
N TRP A 94 6.42 -11.06 -43.91
CA TRP A 94 4.97 -10.88 -43.82
C TRP A 94 4.22 -12.01 -44.52
N ALA A 95 4.65 -12.41 -45.72
CA ALA A 95 4.04 -13.49 -46.48
C ALA A 95 4.15 -14.82 -45.72
N ALA A 96 5.33 -15.08 -45.14
CA ALA A 96 5.57 -16.23 -44.28
C ALA A 96 4.76 -16.18 -42.98
N SER A 97 4.58 -14.99 -42.39
CA SER A 97 3.76 -14.77 -41.18
C SER A 97 2.26 -14.93 -41.44
N GLY A 98 1.82 -14.75 -42.69
CA GLY A 98 0.43 -14.89 -43.11
C GLY A 98 0.09 -16.25 -43.74
N GLY A 99 1.07 -17.12 -43.95
CA GLY A 99 0.82 -18.46 -44.50
C GLY A 99 0.66 -18.51 -46.02
N TYR A 100 1.02 -17.46 -46.74
CA TYR A 100 0.83 -17.36 -48.20
C TYR A 100 1.91 -18.14 -48.98
N VAL A 101 1.82 -19.47 -48.98
CA VAL A 101 2.81 -20.39 -49.57
C VAL A 101 3.10 -20.06 -51.04
N VAL A 102 2.05 -19.87 -51.86
CA VAL A 102 2.19 -19.64 -53.30
C VAL A 102 2.89 -18.32 -53.58
N LEU A 103 2.45 -17.24 -52.91
CA LEU A 103 3.09 -15.93 -52.99
C LEU A 103 4.56 -16.01 -52.57
N LEU A 104 4.86 -16.68 -51.46
CA LEU A 104 6.21 -16.82 -50.95
C LEU A 104 7.13 -17.53 -51.96
N LYS A 105 6.67 -18.62 -52.59
CA LYS A 105 7.40 -19.33 -53.64
C LYS A 105 7.64 -18.47 -54.87
N GLU A 106 6.62 -17.76 -55.35
CA GLU A 106 6.78 -16.89 -56.52
C GLU A 106 7.69 -15.69 -56.24
N LEU A 107 7.63 -15.10 -55.03
CA LEU A 107 8.55 -14.04 -54.60
C LEU A 107 10.00 -14.52 -54.60
N MET A 108 10.24 -15.72 -54.04
CA MET A 108 11.58 -16.30 -53.97
C MET A 108 12.16 -16.64 -55.34
N ASN A 109 11.33 -17.05 -56.29
CA ASN A 109 11.76 -17.34 -57.66
C ASN A 109 12.06 -16.07 -58.48
N THR A 110 11.40 -14.95 -58.17
CA THR A 110 11.40 -13.78 -59.07
C THR A 110 12.38 -12.68 -58.64
N PHE A 111 12.60 -12.46 -57.33
CA PHE A 111 13.24 -11.23 -56.84
C PHE A 111 14.43 -11.42 -55.90
N VAL A 112 14.79 -12.65 -55.52
CA VAL A 112 15.75 -12.87 -54.43
C VAL A 112 17.19 -12.97 -54.94
N TYR A 113 18.01 -12.00 -54.57
CA TYR A 113 19.45 -11.96 -54.87
C TYR A 113 20.30 -12.76 -53.86
N ASN A 114 19.80 -12.99 -52.62
CA ASN A 114 20.44 -13.82 -51.61
C ASN A 114 19.46 -14.84 -50.97
N PRO A 115 19.20 -16.00 -51.61
CA PRO A 115 18.14 -16.92 -51.20
C PRO A 115 18.22 -17.38 -49.74
N ILE A 116 19.39 -17.36 -49.12
CA ILE A 116 19.61 -17.90 -47.78
C ILE A 116 19.03 -16.99 -46.70
N LEU A 117 19.25 -15.67 -46.77
CA LEU A 117 18.80 -14.73 -45.73
C LEU A 117 17.27 -14.64 -45.68
N GLU A 118 16.64 -14.51 -46.84
CA GLU A 118 15.18 -14.42 -46.98
C GLU A 118 14.50 -15.74 -46.61
N LYS A 119 15.04 -16.90 -47.01
CA LYS A 119 14.54 -18.21 -46.58
C LYS A 119 14.67 -18.39 -45.07
N SER A 120 15.78 -17.95 -44.48
CA SER A 120 15.98 -18.01 -43.03
C SER A 120 14.95 -17.15 -42.28
N ALA A 121 14.72 -15.92 -42.74
CA ALA A 121 13.71 -15.03 -42.15
C ALA A 121 12.29 -15.57 -42.33
N ALA A 122 11.99 -16.16 -43.49
CA ALA A 122 10.72 -16.82 -43.76
C ALA A 122 10.49 -18.03 -42.86
N LEU A 123 11.50 -18.88 -42.65
CA LEU A 123 11.39 -20.07 -41.79
C LEU A 123 11.12 -19.68 -40.33
N LYS A 124 11.85 -18.68 -39.81
CA LYS A 124 11.62 -18.15 -38.45
C LYS A 124 10.19 -17.62 -38.29
N SER A 125 9.73 -16.85 -39.25
CA SER A 125 8.39 -16.24 -39.24
C SER A 125 7.28 -17.29 -39.35
N ALA A 126 7.39 -18.21 -40.30
CA ALA A 126 6.44 -19.31 -40.46
C ALA A 126 6.37 -20.19 -39.19
N SER A 127 7.52 -20.44 -38.56
CA SER A 127 7.60 -21.19 -37.30
C SER A 127 7.00 -20.44 -36.12
N GLN A 128 7.14 -19.12 -36.07
CA GLN A 128 6.54 -18.26 -35.04
C GLN A 128 5.01 -18.17 -35.16
N PHE A 129 4.48 -18.13 -36.39
CA PHE A 129 3.05 -17.91 -36.66
C PHE A 129 2.25 -19.18 -36.99
N GLY A 130 2.88 -20.35 -37.04
CA GLY A 130 2.16 -21.63 -37.14
C GLY A 130 1.92 -22.12 -38.56
N HIS A 131 2.66 -21.63 -39.56
CA HIS A 131 2.46 -21.95 -40.98
C HIS A 131 3.24 -23.18 -41.42
N ALA A 132 2.70 -24.33 -41.05
CA ALA A 132 3.36 -25.61 -41.21
C ALA A 132 3.79 -25.88 -42.68
N SER A 133 2.93 -25.65 -43.67
CA SER A 133 3.25 -25.89 -45.09
C SER A 133 4.47 -25.11 -45.60
N ILE A 134 4.72 -23.91 -45.05
CA ILE A 134 5.91 -23.12 -45.38
C ILE A 134 7.14 -23.72 -44.71
N VAL A 135 6.99 -24.19 -43.47
CA VAL A 135 8.06 -24.89 -42.75
C VAL A 135 8.48 -26.17 -43.48
N ASP A 136 7.55 -27.01 -43.95
CA ASP A 136 7.90 -28.25 -44.69
C ASP A 136 8.74 -27.94 -45.92
N TRP A 137 8.33 -26.92 -46.67
CA TRP A 137 9.03 -26.52 -47.88
C TRP A 137 10.43 -25.97 -47.56
N LEU A 138 10.55 -25.10 -46.55
CA LEU A 138 11.84 -24.49 -46.20
C LEU A 138 12.80 -25.44 -45.46
N LEU A 139 12.28 -26.44 -44.74
CA LEU A 139 13.09 -27.47 -44.10
C LEU A 139 13.89 -28.31 -45.10
N GLN A 140 13.36 -28.51 -46.32
CA GLN A 140 14.08 -29.21 -47.38
C GLN A 140 15.23 -28.37 -47.98
N GLU A 141 15.14 -27.05 -47.89
CA GLU A 141 16.06 -26.14 -48.59
C GLU A 141 17.10 -25.48 -47.68
N ILE A 142 16.87 -25.44 -46.36
CA ILE A 142 17.75 -24.78 -45.38
C ILE A 142 18.47 -25.84 -44.54
N ASP A 143 19.80 -25.71 -44.44
CA ASP A 143 20.65 -26.57 -43.58
C ASP A 143 21.50 -25.77 -42.57
N ILE A 144 21.11 -24.51 -42.32
CA ILE A 144 21.82 -23.66 -41.37
C ILE A 144 21.34 -23.97 -39.95
N GLN A 145 22.20 -24.64 -39.19
CA GLN A 145 21.91 -25.11 -37.82
C GLN A 145 21.39 -23.99 -36.89
N SER A 146 22.00 -22.80 -36.90
CA SER A 146 21.55 -21.68 -36.06
C SER A 146 20.13 -21.20 -36.38
N VAL A 147 19.76 -21.19 -37.66
CA VAL A 147 18.42 -20.80 -38.14
C VAL A 147 17.40 -21.88 -37.79
N LEU A 148 17.76 -23.16 -37.95
CA LEU A 148 16.92 -24.28 -37.57
C LEU A 148 16.64 -24.27 -36.06
N ALA A 149 17.66 -24.06 -35.23
CA ALA A 149 17.50 -23.94 -33.77
C ALA A 149 16.55 -22.82 -33.36
N GLU A 150 16.76 -21.62 -33.90
CA GLU A 150 15.93 -20.47 -33.56
C GLU A 150 14.49 -20.64 -34.03
N SER A 151 14.28 -21.17 -35.24
CA SER A 151 12.95 -21.44 -35.80
C SER A 151 12.23 -22.51 -34.98
N PHE A 152 12.92 -23.57 -34.58
CA PHE A 152 12.36 -24.61 -33.73
C PHE A 152 12.01 -24.06 -32.34
N CYS A 153 12.86 -23.21 -31.76
CA CYS A 153 12.58 -22.51 -30.51
C CYS A 153 11.33 -21.63 -30.61
N LEU A 154 11.17 -20.88 -31.70
CA LEU A 154 9.97 -20.06 -31.95
C LEU A 154 8.69 -20.92 -32.05
N ALA A 155 8.76 -22.08 -32.70
CA ALA A 155 7.64 -23.01 -32.75
C ALA A 155 7.28 -23.56 -31.36
N CYS A 156 8.28 -23.93 -30.55
CA CYS A 156 8.09 -24.37 -29.17
C CYS A 156 7.48 -23.26 -28.30
N LYS A 157 7.99 -22.03 -28.39
CA LYS A 157 7.51 -20.86 -27.63
C LYS A 157 6.04 -20.54 -27.92
N ASN A 158 5.63 -20.64 -29.18
CA ASN A 158 4.28 -20.27 -29.61
C ASN A 158 3.28 -21.44 -29.63
N GLY A 159 3.69 -22.64 -29.21
CA GLY A 159 2.75 -23.75 -29.05
C GLY A 159 2.40 -24.50 -30.34
N HIS A 160 3.19 -24.36 -31.41
CA HIS A 160 2.85 -24.91 -32.73
C HIS A 160 3.22 -26.39 -32.86
N ILE A 161 2.37 -27.26 -32.29
CA ILE A 161 2.58 -28.71 -32.17
C ILE A 161 2.94 -29.38 -33.51
N GLN A 162 2.25 -29.04 -34.60
CA GLN A 162 2.49 -29.67 -35.91
C GLN A 162 3.88 -29.33 -36.46
N ILE A 163 4.33 -28.10 -36.25
CA ILE A 163 5.66 -27.64 -36.64
C ILE A 163 6.72 -28.33 -35.80
N VAL A 164 6.51 -28.44 -34.49
CA VAL A 164 7.40 -29.17 -33.57
C VAL A 164 7.56 -30.63 -34.00
N ARG A 165 6.48 -31.32 -34.38
CA ARG A 165 6.56 -32.70 -34.89
C ARG A 165 7.41 -32.82 -36.15
N ARG A 166 7.33 -31.83 -37.05
CA ARG A 166 8.12 -31.80 -38.29
C ARG A 166 9.60 -31.60 -38.00
N PHE A 167 9.93 -30.62 -37.16
CA PHE A 167 11.31 -30.40 -36.70
C PHE A 167 11.89 -31.64 -36.01
N LEU A 168 11.12 -32.34 -35.17
CA LEU A 168 11.57 -33.58 -34.53
C LEU A 168 11.75 -34.77 -35.49
N GLY A 169 11.11 -34.74 -36.66
CA GLY A 169 11.28 -35.75 -37.71
C GLY A 169 12.53 -35.56 -38.56
N GLU A 170 13.22 -34.41 -38.44
CA GLU A 170 14.39 -34.06 -39.25
C GLU A 170 15.69 -34.39 -38.49
N PRO A 171 16.52 -35.35 -38.94
CA PRO A 171 17.73 -35.77 -38.21
C PRO A 171 18.71 -34.64 -37.92
N LYS A 172 18.83 -33.68 -38.85
CA LYS A 172 19.71 -32.50 -38.72
C LYS A 172 19.31 -31.55 -37.58
N VAL A 173 18.07 -31.60 -37.12
CA VAL A 173 17.55 -30.77 -36.02
C VAL A 173 17.84 -31.40 -34.66
N LEU A 174 18.03 -32.72 -34.61
CA LEU A 174 18.27 -33.47 -33.37
C LEU A 174 19.69 -33.27 -32.81
N ILE A 175 20.63 -32.81 -33.63
CA ILE A 175 22.03 -32.56 -33.28
C ILE A 175 22.32 -31.10 -32.87
N LEU A 176 21.28 -30.29 -32.68
CA LEU A 176 21.42 -28.88 -32.32
C LEU A 176 21.94 -28.70 -30.89
N ASP A 177 22.99 -27.89 -30.73
CA ASP A 177 23.58 -27.59 -29.41
C ASP A 177 22.56 -27.03 -28.39
N ASN A 178 21.57 -26.27 -28.88
CA ASN A 178 20.55 -25.62 -28.05
C ASN A 178 19.25 -26.43 -27.90
N ILE A 179 19.24 -27.71 -28.30
CA ILE A 179 18.01 -28.53 -28.27
C ILE A 179 17.45 -28.69 -26.85
N LYS A 180 18.34 -28.69 -25.83
CA LYS A 180 17.94 -28.75 -24.41
C LYS A 180 17.08 -27.54 -24.01
N HIS A 181 17.40 -26.35 -24.51
CA HIS A 181 16.70 -25.11 -24.18
C HIS A 181 15.23 -25.10 -24.61
N LEU A 182 14.86 -25.92 -25.60
CA LEU A 182 13.47 -26.07 -26.06
C LEU A 182 12.53 -26.54 -24.94
N LEU A 183 13.02 -27.39 -24.03
CA LEU A 183 12.25 -27.86 -22.88
C LEU A 183 11.92 -26.71 -21.92
N VAL A 184 12.88 -25.81 -21.68
CA VAL A 184 12.69 -24.63 -20.83
C VAL A 184 11.66 -23.70 -21.44
N VAL A 185 11.78 -23.39 -22.72
CA VAL A 185 10.86 -22.49 -23.43
C VAL A 185 9.44 -23.06 -23.46
N ALA A 186 9.30 -24.37 -23.72
CA ALA A 186 7.99 -25.03 -23.68
C ALA A 186 7.40 -25.04 -22.26
N ALA A 187 8.22 -25.21 -21.23
CA ALA A 187 7.80 -25.19 -19.84
C ALA A 187 7.41 -23.79 -19.36
N GLU A 188 8.18 -22.76 -19.73
CA GLU A 188 7.89 -21.35 -19.46
C GLU A 188 6.55 -20.90 -20.05
N LYS A 189 6.16 -21.48 -21.19
CA LYS A 189 4.89 -21.16 -21.88
C LYS A 189 3.76 -22.14 -21.59
N GLY A 190 4.00 -23.17 -20.77
CA GLY A 190 2.97 -24.10 -20.34
C GLY A 190 2.52 -25.11 -21.41
N HIS A 191 3.32 -25.35 -22.45
CA HIS A 191 2.95 -26.19 -23.59
C HIS A 191 3.15 -27.68 -23.31
N LEU A 192 2.25 -28.28 -22.52
CA LEU A 192 2.30 -29.68 -22.10
C LEU A 192 2.49 -30.68 -23.26
N THR A 193 1.79 -30.49 -24.37
CA THR A 193 1.88 -31.41 -25.52
C THR A 193 3.26 -31.36 -26.17
N ILE A 194 3.89 -30.18 -26.24
CA ILE A 194 5.24 -30.03 -26.77
C ILE A 194 6.25 -30.69 -25.84
N ILE A 195 6.11 -30.52 -24.52
CA ILE A 195 6.96 -31.21 -23.54
C ILE A 195 6.87 -32.72 -23.70
N LYS A 196 5.66 -33.28 -23.83
CA LYS A 196 5.48 -34.72 -24.10
C LYS A 196 6.20 -35.15 -25.38
N LEU A 197 6.14 -34.36 -26.45
CA LEU A 197 6.83 -34.66 -27.70
C LEU A 197 8.34 -34.60 -27.59
N LEU A 198 8.88 -33.56 -26.94
CA LEU A 198 10.32 -33.42 -26.72
C LEU A 198 10.84 -34.60 -25.88
N LEU A 199 10.19 -34.92 -24.76
CA LEU A 199 10.60 -36.05 -23.91
C LEU A 199 10.48 -37.41 -24.61
N GLN A 200 9.48 -37.58 -25.49
CA GLN A 200 9.31 -38.83 -26.26
C GLN A 200 10.35 -39.01 -27.37
N ASN A 201 10.76 -37.94 -28.05
CA ASN A 201 11.68 -38.04 -29.20
C ASN A 201 13.15 -37.83 -28.82
N LEU A 202 13.43 -37.28 -27.63
CA LEU A 202 14.78 -36.98 -27.14
C LEU A 202 15.09 -37.75 -25.85
N GLN A 203 14.79 -39.05 -25.83
CA GLN A 203 14.93 -39.89 -24.62
C GLN A 203 16.38 -40.08 -24.18
N ASP A 204 17.31 -40.15 -25.14
CA ASP A 204 18.74 -40.37 -24.88
C ASP A 204 19.49 -39.11 -24.41
N LEU A 205 18.80 -37.96 -24.39
CA LEU A 205 19.40 -36.68 -24.05
C LEU A 205 19.47 -36.50 -22.54
N ASP A 206 20.68 -36.31 -22.00
CA ASP A 206 20.83 -35.85 -20.62
C ASP A 206 20.48 -34.36 -20.53
N TRP A 207 19.36 -34.06 -19.87
CA TRP A 207 18.86 -32.69 -19.71
C TRP A 207 19.67 -31.86 -18.70
N GLY A 208 20.48 -32.48 -17.84
CA GLY A 208 21.34 -31.79 -16.86
C GLY A 208 20.64 -30.65 -16.11
N SER A 209 21.29 -29.48 -16.03
CA SER A 209 20.74 -28.28 -15.38
C SER A 209 19.52 -27.67 -16.08
N THR A 210 19.34 -27.94 -17.37
CA THR A 210 18.24 -27.40 -18.17
C THR A 210 16.89 -27.93 -17.70
N TYR A 211 16.89 -29.15 -17.19
CA TYR A 211 15.72 -29.76 -16.57
C TYR A 211 15.26 -29.00 -15.30
N GLY A 212 16.20 -28.60 -14.44
CA GLY A 212 15.90 -27.79 -13.26
C GLY A 212 15.29 -26.44 -13.60
N PHE A 213 15.79 -25.76 -14.65
CA PHE A 213 15.18 -24.53 -15.15
C PHE A 213 13.76 -24.76 -15.69
N ALA A 214 13.50 -25.85 -16.41
CA ALA A 214 12.16 -26.16 -16.92
C ALA A 214 11.16 -26.37 -15.76
N LEU A 215 11.56 -27.09 -14.71
CA LEU A 215 10.76 -27.22 -13.49
C LEU A 215 10.51 -25.85 -12.84
N TRP A 216 11.56 -25.04 -12.68
CA TRP A 216 11.47 -23.72 -12.05
C TRP A 216 10.50 -22.78 -12.78
N PHE A 217 10.61 -22.66 -14.10
CA PHE A 217 9.70 -21.84 -14.90
C PHE A 217 8.27 -22.37 -14.91
N SER A 218 8.08 -23.69 -14.79
CA SER A 218 6.73 -24.27 -14.67
C SER A 218 6.05 -23.88 -13.35
N VAL A 219 6.81 -23.75 -12.25
CA VAL A 219 6.32 -23.26 -10.96
C VAL A 219 6.03 -21.76 -11.04
N LEU A 220 7.00 -20.95 -11.48
CA LEU A 220 6.89 -19.49 -11.51
C LEU A 220 5.68 -19.01 -12.34
N ASN A 221 5.43 -19.65 -13.48
CA ASN A 221 4.32 -19.30 -14.37
C ASN A 221 3.00 -20.05 -14.05
N GLY A 222 2.96 -20.84 -12.97
CA GLY A 222 1.75 -21.56 -12.54
C GLY A 222 1.29 -22.66 -13.51
N HIS A 223 2.21 -23.32 -14.22
CA HIS A 223 1.93 -24.37 -15.19
C HIS A 223 1.95 -25.76 -14.54
N HIS A 224 1.00 -26.00 -13.64
CA HIS A 224 0.93 -27.20 -12.79
C HIS A 224 0.88 -28.54 -13.54
N PHE A 225 0.22 -28.59 -14.71
CA PHE A 225 0.20 -29.81 -15.54
C PHE A 225 1.55 -30.11 -16.19
N VAL A 226 2.28 -29.07 -16.56
CA VAL A 226 3.67 -29.19 -17.04
C VAL A 226 4.55 -29.67 -15.91
N LEU A 227 4.47 -29.01 -14.74
CA LEU A 227 5.20 -29.40 -13.55
C LEU A 227 4.98 -30.89 -13.23
N LYS A 228 3.73 -31.32 -13.14
CA LYS A 228 3.38 -32.73 -12.88
C LYS A 228 4.01 -33.68 -13.89
N LYS A 229 3.99 -33.34 -15.19
CA LYS A 229 4.57 -34.19 -16.22
C LYS A 229 6.10 -34.24 -16.16
N LEU A 230 6.75 -33.10 -15.85
CA LEU A 230 8.19 -33.07 -15.67
C LEU A 230 8.58 -33.90 -14.45
N LEU A 231 7.89 -33.72 -13.31
CA LEU A 231 8.17 -34.47 -12.09
C LEU A 231 8.18 -35.99 -12.28
N GLU A 232 7.43 -36.58 -13.23
CA GLU A 232 7.51 -38.02 -13.53
C GLU A 232 8.94 -38.53 -13.85
N LEU A 233 9.88 -37.65 -14.23
CA LEU A 233 11.26 -38.03 -14.49
C LEU A 233 12.07 -38.25 -13.19
N PRO A 234 13.06 -39.17 -13.17
CA PRO A 234 13.80 -39.53 -11.94
C PRO A 234 14.57 -38.37 -11.31
N SER A 235 15.13 -37.46 -12.12
CA SER A 235 16.03 -36.38 -11.69
C SER A 235 15.33 -35.21 -10.99
N ALA A 236 14.00 -35.26 -10.80
CA ALA A 236 13.22 -34.19 -10.18
C ALA A 236 13.62 -33.88 -8.73
N HIS A 237 14.04 -34.91 -7.99
CA HIS A 237 14.39 -34.80 -6.57
C HIS A 237 15.53 -33.83 -6.27
N LEU A 238 16.46 -33.65 -7.21
CA LEU A 238 17.62 -32.75 -7.08
C LEU A 238 17.23 -31.27 -6.92
N PHE A 239 15.99 -30.89 -7.28
CA PHE A 239 15.52 -29.50 -7.28
C PHE A 239 14.38 -29.25 -6.28
N GLY A 240 13.95 -30.26 -5.51
CA GLY A 240 12.74 -30.21 -4.69
C GLY A 240 12.68 -29.01 -3.74
N ASN A 241 13.74 -28.78 -2.96
CA ASN A 241 13.81 -27.70 -1.97
C ASN A 241 13.62 -26.32 -2.61
N SER A 242 14.37 -26.04 -3.68
CA SER A 242 14.31 -24.76 -4.39
C SER A 242 12.94 -24.54 -5.03
N LEU A 243 12.30 -25.60 -5.54
CA LEU A 243 10.99 -25.52 -6.18
C LEU A 243 9.88 -25.23 -5.16
N ILE A 244 9.89 -25.91 -4.00
CA ILE A 244 8.92 -25.66 -2.93
C ILE A 244 9.04 -24.24 -2.42
N LYS A 245 10.27 -23.77 -2.17
CA LYS A 245 10.54 -22.39 -1.76
C LYS A 245 9.95 -21.37 -2.75
N VAL A 246 10.28 -21.50 -4.03
CA VAL A 246 9.80 -20.58 -5.08
C VAL A 246 8.27 -20.63 -5.20
N ALA A 247 7.67 -21.82 -5.07
CA ALA A 247 6.22 -21.97 -5.10
C ALA A 247 5.53 -21.24 -3.93
N VAL A 248 6.11 -21.30 -2.72
CA VAL A 248 5.61 -20.61 -1.53
C VAL A 248 5.79 -19.10 -1.65
N GLU A 249 6.98 -18.64 -2.05
CA GLU A 249 7.30 -17.20 -2.19
C GLU A 249 6.44 -16.50 -3.27
N ASN A 250 5.94 -17.24 -4.26
CA ASN A 250 5.06 -16.74 -5.32
C ASN A 250 3.58 -17.13 -5.14
N TYR A 251 3.19 -17.68 -3.97
CA TYR A 251 1.81 -18.07 -3.65
C TYR A 251 1.17 -19.07 -4.64
N CYS A 252 2.00 -19.91 -5.29
CA CYS A 252 1.58 -20.87 -6.31
C CYS A 252 0.94 -22.12 -5.69
N THR A 253 -0.28 -21.98 -5.16
CA THR A 253 -1.00 -23.02 -4.39
C THR A 253 -1.07 -24.38 -5.09
N GLU A 254 -1.41 -24.42 -6.37
CA GLU A 254 -1.50 -25.69 -7.12
C GLU A 254 -0.11 -26.31 -7.35
N SER A 255 0.95 -25.49 -7.46
CA SER A 255 2.34 -25.98 -7.56
C SER A 255 2.76 -26.64 -6.26
N ILE A 256 2.43 -26.00 -5.12
CA ILE A 256 2.70 -26.57 -3.81
C ILE A 256 1.96 -27.90 -3.65
N LYS A 257 0.68 -27.99 -4.03
CA LYS A 257 -0.07 -29.26 -4.01
C LYS A 257 0.61 -30.36 -4.82
N VAL A 258 1.02 -30.06 -6.05
CA VAL A 258 1.69 -31.03 -6.93
C VAL A 258 3.05 -31.45 -6.35
N LEU A 259 3.84 -30.49 -5.84
CA LEU A 259 5.15 -30.78 -5.24
C LEU A 259 5.02 -31.61 -3.95
N MET A 260 4.04 -31.29 -3.09
CA MET A 260 3.80 -32.05 -1.86
C MET A 260 3.26 -33.46 -2.14
N GLN A 261 2.69 -33.75 -3.31
CA GLN A 261 2.28 -35.11 -3.68
C GLN A 261 3.45 -36.02 -4.05
N ASP A 262 4.66 -35.48 -4.31
CA ASP A 262 5.82 -36.26 -4.73
C ASP A 262 6.73 -36.61 -3.54
N ASP A 263 6.67 -37.88 -3.13
CA ASP A 263 7.38 -38.42 -1.96
C ASP A 263 8.91 -38.31 -2.06
N ARG A 264 9.45 -38.09 -3.26
CA ARG A 264 10.90 -37.92 -3.48
C ARG A 264 11.39 -36.52 -3.11
N LEU A 265 10.48 -35.57 -2.90
CA LEU A 265 10.80 -34.18 -2.56
C LEU A 265 10.70 -33.98 -1.04
N GLU A 266 11.77 -34.33 -0.34
CA GLU A 266 11.86 -34.06 1.10
C GLU A 266 12.23 -32.60 1.39
N LEU A 267 11.47 -31.94 2.26
CA LEU A 267 11.77 -30.59 2.74
C LEU A 267 12.48 -30.67 4.10
N PRO A 268 13.74 -30.24 4.22
CA PRO A 268 14.44 -30.22 5.51
C PRO A 268 13.70 -29.38 6.54
N GLN A 269 13.68 -29.84 7.80
CA GLN A 269 12.95 -29.19 8.90
C GLN A 269 13.26 -27.68 9.02
N ASN A 270 14.54 -27.29 8.95
CA ASN A 270 14.93 -25.88 9.04
C ASN A 270 14.30 -25.03 7.92
N GLN A 271 14.19 -25.57 6.70
CA GLN A 271 13.58 -24.86 5.58
C GLN A 271 12.05 -24.88 5.66
N LEU A 272 11.45 -25.96 6.17
CA LEU A 272 10.03 -25.99 6.49
C LEU A 272 9.67 -24.87 7.48
N GLU A 273 10.46 -24.72 8.55
CA GLU A 273 10.28 -23.66 9.54
C GLU A 273 10.34 -22.27 8.89
N ASP A 274 11.35 -22.01 8.05
CA ASP A 274 11.52 -20.74 7.34
C ASP A 274 10.33 -20.44 6.41
N LEU A 275 9.85 -21.44 5.67
CA LEU A 275 8.74 -21.29 4.73
C LEU A 275 7.38 -21.16 5.44
N VAL A 276 7.17 -21.86 6.56
CA VAL A 276 6.00 -21.68 7.41
C VAL A 276 6.02 -20.29 8.04
N LYS A 277 7.18 -19.83 8.54
CA LYS A 277 7.34 -18.46 9.06
C LYS A 277 7.03 -17.41 7.99
N PHE A 278 7.57 -17.57 6.79
CA PHE A 278 7.28 -16.69 5.66
C PHE A 278 5.79 -16.68 5.31
N SER A 279 5.16 -17.87 5.25
CA SER A 279 3.75 -18.01 4.91
C SER A 279 2.84 -17.39 5.97
N LEU A 280 3.17 -17.56 7.26
CA LEU A 280 2.44 -16.93 8.36
C LEU A 280 2.56 -15.40 8.30
N LYS A 281 3.77 -14.87 8.11
CA LYS A 281 4.03 -13.42 8.01
C LYS A 281 3.28 -12.75 6.86
N ASN A 282 3.11 -13.45 5.73
CA ASN A 282 2.39 -12.94 4.57
C ASN A 282 0.92 -13.39 4.52
N ASN A 283 0.38 -13.91 5.63
CA ASN A 283 -1.00 -14.38 5.74
C ASN A 283 -1.41 -15.43 4.66
N TYR A 284 -0.46 -16.25 4.21
CA TYR A 284 -0.68 -17.31 3.24
C TYR A 284 -1.14 -18.61 3.90
N THR A 285 -2.41 -18.61 4.33
CA THR A 285 -3.03 -19.69 5.10
C THR A 285 -2.99 -21.05 4.39
N VAL A 286 -3.35 -21.06 3.11
CA VAL A 286 -3.36 -22.26 2.28
C VAL A 286 -1.95 -22.84 2.11
N GLY A 287 -0.93 -21.97 2.04
CA GLY A 287 0.47 -22.40 1.99
C GLY A 287 0.89 -23.13 3.26
N VAL A 288 0.53 -22.61 4.43
CA VAL A 288 0.80 -23.26 5.72
C VAL A 288 0.14 -24.63 5.78
N ASP A 289 -1.15 -24.73 5.43
CA ASP A 289 -1.88 -26.01 5.45
C ASP A 289 -1.21 -27.04 4.54
N LEU A 290 -0.82 -26.64 3.32
CA LEU A 290 -0.18 -27.55 2.37
C LEU A 290 1.22 -27.97 2.82
N LEU A 291 2.00 -27.06 3.41
CA LEU A 291 3.33 -27.39 3.94
C LEU A 291 3.26 -28.37 5.10
N LEU A 292 2.21 -28.28 5.94
CA LEU A 292 2.04 -29.13 7.12
C LEU A 292 1.31 -30.46 6.83
N GLN A 293 0.74 -30.67 5.64
CA GLN A 293 0.01 -31.90 5.30
C GLN A 293 0.87 -33.18 5.39
N ARG A 294 2.15 -33.08 5.01
CA ARG A 294 3.09 -34.21 5.02
C ARG A 294 4.32 -33.99 5.89
N ASN A 295 4.54 -32.75 6.31
CA ASN A 295 5.66 -32.40 7.16
C ASN A 295 5.14 -32.11 8.57
N HIS A 296 5.78 -32.74 9.56
CA HIS A 296 5.43 -32.52 10.96
C HIS A 296 6.43 -31.57 11.59
N LEU A 297 5.95 -30.40 12.02
CA LEU A 297 6.63 -29.61 13.04
C LEU A 297 6.22 -30.14 14.42
N THR A 298 7.15 -30.09 15.38
CA THR A 298 6.76 -30.35 16.77
C THR A 298 5.77 -29.29 17.23
N SER A 299 4.83 -29.67 18.10
CA SER A 299 3.84 -28.75 18.66
C SER A 299 4.50 -27.56 19.39
N ALA A 300 5.69 -27.76 19.98
CA ALA A 300 6.49 -26.71 20.60
C ALA A 300 7.03 -25.70 19.57
N LYS A 301 7.52 -26.16 18.41
CA LYS A 301 8.07 -25.28 17.38
C LYS A 301 6.97 -24.51 16.64
N LEU A 302 5.83 -25.17 16.39
CA LEU A 302 4.65 -24.53 15.84
C LEU A 302 4.12 -23.44 16.78
N LYS A 303 4.18 -23.67 18.10
CA LYS A 303 3.92 -22.67 19.15
C LYS A 303 4.90 -21.48 19.12
N GLU A 304 6.20 -21.72 18.97
CA GLU A 304 7.21 -20.64 18.89
C GLU A 304 6.97 -19.74 17.66
N LEU A 305 6.78 -20.36 16.48
CA LEU A 305 6.48 -19.65 15.24
C LEU A 305 5.16 -18.88 15.33
N PHE A 306 4.16 -19.45 16.03
CA PHE A 306 2.89 -18.78 16.30
C PHE A 306 3.08 -17.50 17.13
N LEU A 307 3.83 -17.57 18.24
CA LEU A 307 4.05 -16.42 19.13
C LEU A 307 4.78 -15.27 18.43
N LEU A 308 5.76 -15.57 17.57
CA LEU A 308 6.52 -14.57 16.81
C LEU A 308 5.61 -13.79 15.84
N ASN A 309 4.71 -14.46 15.12
CA ASN A 309 3.83 -13.77 14.15
C ASN A 309 2.72 -12.94 14.84
N MET A 310 2.35 -13.30 16.08
CA MET A 310 1.40 -12.53 16.89
C MET A 310 1.94 -11.16 17.31
N GLU A 311 3.26 -10.96 17.35
CA GLU A 311 3.85 -9.64 17.62
C GLU A 311 3.62 -8.68 16.45
N ASP A 312 3.52 -9.18 15.23
CA ASP A 312 3.37 -8.40 14.00
C ASP A 312 1.91 -8.09 13.61
N GLY A 313 0.93 -8.67 14.32
CA GLY A 313 -0.49 -8.37 14.09
C GLY A 313 -1.17 -9.16 12.95
N GLU A 314 -0.54 -10.25 12.49
CA GLU A 314 -1.02 -11.12 11.41
C GLU A 314 -1.81 -12.31 11.96
N PHE A 315 -3.13 -12.32 11.76
CA PHE A 315 -4.02 -13.31 12.40
C PHE A 315 -4.83 -14.19 11.44
N GLY A 316 -4.82 -13.93 10.14
CA GLY A 316 -5.69 -14.64 9.19
C GLY A 316 -5.40 -16.14 9.09
N SER A 317 -4.15 -16.55 9.28
CA SER A 317 -3.70 -17.95 9.39
C SER A 317 -4.02 -18.62 10.73
N LEU A 318 -4.33 -17.84 11.76
CA LEU A 318 -4.38 -18.31 13.15
C LEU A 318 -5.74 -18.88 13.55
N GLU A 319 -6.82 -18.51 12.85
CA GLU A 319 -8.16 -19.02 13.13
C GLU A 319 -8.30 -20.54 12.97
N ARG A 320 -7.48 -21.16 12.11
CA ARG A 320 -7.52 -22.60 11.83
C ARG A 320 -6.59 -23.38 12.74
N ILE A 321 -5.41 -22.84 13.02
CA ILE A 321 -4.45 -23.39 13.98
C ILE A 321 -5.08 -23.46 15.40
N LEU A 322 -5.90 -22.48 15.78
CA LEU A 322 -6.66 -22.51 17.03
C LEU A 322 -7.73 -23.63 17.12
N LYS A 323 -8.10 -24.29 16.01
CA LYS A 323 -9.04 -25.43 16.00
C LYS A 323 -8.37 -26.76 16.32
N GLU A 324 -7.04 -26.83 16.32
CA GLU A 324 -6.32 -28.07 16.63
C GLU A 324 -6.52 -28.48 18.10
N PRO A 325 -6.98 -29.72 18.38
CA PRO A 325 -7.21 -30.18 19.75
C PRO A 325 -5.93 -30.08 20.60
N GLY A 326 -6.04 -29.48 21.78
CA GLY A 326 -4.92 -29.35 22.74
C GLY A 326 -3.95 -28.19 22.47
N PHE A 327 -4.09 -27.46 21.36
CA PHE A 327 -3.19 -26.35 21.01
C PHE A 327 -3.30 -25.17 21.99
N CYS A 328 -4.52 -24.82 22.43
CA CYS A 328 -4.74 -23.72 23.39
C CYS A 328 -4.19 -24.02 24.80
N ALA A 329 -4.20 -25.30 25.22
CA ALA A 329 -3.61 -25.72 26.50
C ALA A 329 -2.07 -25.61 26.49
N MET A 330 -1.45 -25.76 25.31
CA MET A 330 0.00 -25.72 25.17
C MET A 330 0.56 -24.30 25.14
N LEU A 331 -0.22 -23.29 24.72
CA LEU A 331 0.31 -22.00 24.26
C LEU A 331 0.39 -20.86 25.27
N ASP A 332 -0.14 -21.05 26.48
CA ASP A 332 -0.49 -19.94 27.37
C ASP A 332 -1.50 -19.02 26.66
N GLY A 333 -2.73 -19.52 26.48
CA GLY A 333 -3.81 -18.87 25.70
C GLY A 333 -4.11 -17.44 26.13
N SER A 334 -3.72 -17.05 27.35
CA SER A 334 -3.80 -15.69 27.86
C SER A 334 -2.89 -14.71 27.11
N LYS A 335 -1.70 -15.13 26.65
CA LYS A 335 -0.82 -14.30 25.81
C LYS A 335 -1.42 -14.03 24.43
N ILE A 336 -2.05 -15.05 23.85
CA ILE A 336 -2.76 -14.93 22.57
C ILE A 336 -3.90 -13.94 22.73
N LEU A 337 -4.68 -14.05 23.81
CA LEU A 337 -5.76 -13.13 24.10
C LEU A 337 -5.26 -11.68 24.24
N ILE A 338 -4.13 -11.44 24.92
CA ILE A 338 -3.54 -10.10 25.06
C ILE A 338 -3.18 -9.49 23.70
N SER A 339 -2.54 -10.26 22.80
CA SER A 339 -2.19 -9.75 21.47
C SER A 339 -3.42 -9.59 20.57
N ALA A 340 -4.34 -10.56 20.57
CA ALA A 340 -5.62 -10.45 19.85
C ALA A 340 -6.40 -9.19 20.30
N ALA A 341 -6.35 -8.88 21.60
CA ALA A 341 -6.97 -7.69 22.16
C ALA A 341 -6.28 -6.39 21.75
N ARG A 342 -4.95 -6.38 21.66
CA ARG A 342 -4.16 -5.26 21.13
C ARG A 342 -4.50 -4.94 19.67
N TYR A 343 -4.67 -5.96 18.84
CA TYR A 343 -4.87 -5.82 17.39
C TYR A 343 -6.34 -5.88 16.95
N GLY A 344 -7.28 -5.88 17.90
CA GLY A 344 -8.72 -5.78 17.61
C GLY A 344 -9.30 -7.02 16.92
N LYS A 345 -8.77 -8.22 17.19
CA LYS A 345 -9.21 -9.45 16.51
C LYS A 345 -10.40 -10.10 17.21
N GLU A 346 -11.57 -9.54 16.94
CA GLU A 346 -12.85 -9.87 17.59
C GLU A 346 -13.17 -11.37 17.59
N GLU A 347 -13.12 -12.04 16.43
CA GLU A 347 -13.47 -13.47 16.32
C GLU A 347 -12.52 -14.39 17.07
N ILE A 348 -11.23 -14.01 17.16
CA ILE A 348 -10.23 -14.76 17.92
C ILE A 348 -10.46 -14.54 19.41
N VAL A 349 -10.73 -13.30 19.84
CA VAL A 349 -11.09 -13.00 21.23
C VAL A 349 -12.32 -13.81 21.64
N LYS A 350 -13.40 -13.81 20.84
CA LYS A 350 -14.62 -14.62 21.12
C LYS A 350 -14.30 -16.10 21.32
N LYS A 351 -13.50 -16.69 20.41
CA LYS A 351 -13.10 -18.10 20.48
C LYS A 351 -12.26 -18.39 21.71
N LEU A 352 -11.29 -17.53 22.04
CA LEU A 352 -10.42 -17.71 23.20
C LEU A 352 -11.19 -17.55 24.52
N LEU A 353 -12.12 -16.60 24.61
CA LEU A 353 -12.98 -16.44 25.79
C LEU A 353 -13.92 -17.64 25.99
N ALA A 354 -14.33 -18.34 24.93
CA ALA A 354 -15.11 -19.57 25.06
C ALA A 354 -14.34 -20.73 25.74
N ILE A 355 -13.00 -20.67 25.78
CA ILE A 355 -12.14 -21.67 26.41
C ILE A 355 -12.03 -21.37 27.89
N LYS A 356 -12.47 -22.30 28.75
CA LYS A 356 -12.56 -22.09 30.21
C LYS A 356 -11.17 -22.01 30.86
N GLU A 357 -10.21 -22.73 30.31
CA GLU A 357 -8.83 -22.83 30.79
C GLU A 357 -8.02 -21.54 30.59
N ILE A 358 -8.46 -20.66 29.68
CA ILE A 358 -7.79 -19.38 29.42
C ILE A 358 -8.19 -18.36 30.49
N ASP A 359 -7.21 -17.89 31.28
CA ASP A 359 -7.45 -16.82 32.24
C ASP A 359 -7.42 -15.45 31.54
N ALA A 360 -8.60 -14.96 31.17
CA ALA A 360 -8.78 -13.65 30.56
C ALA A 360 -8.39 -12.48 31.48
N SER A 361 -8.26 -12.74 32.78
CA SER A 361 -7.90 -11.75 33.80
C SER A 361 -6.42 -11.75 34.18
N LEU A 362 -5.59 -12.53 33.47
CA LEU A 362 -4.16 -12.64 33.71
C LEU A 362 -3.47 -11.25 33.65
N HIS A 363 -2.43 -11.08 34.48
CA HIS A 363 -1.63 -9.85 34.58
C HIS A 363 -2.50 -8.60 34.81
N ASP A 364 -3.40 -8.66 35.78
CA ASP A 364 -4.30 -7.56 36.15
C ASP A 364 -5.14 -7.07 34.97
N ASN A 365 -5.78 -8.01 34.27
CA ASN A 365 -6.65 -7.72 33.12
C ASN A 365 -5.90 -7.01 31.96
N LEU A 366 -4.65 -7.40 31.71
CA LEU A 366 -3.81 -6.79 30.67
C LEU A 366 -4.46 -6.83 29.27
N ALA A 367 -5.23 -7.87 28.96
CA ALA A 367 -5.91 -7.99 27.66
C ALA A 367 -6.88 -6.83 27.41
N ILE A 368 -7.78 -6.51 28.36
CA ILE A 368 -8.72 -5.39 28.22
C ILE A 368 -8.01 -4.03 28.28
N ASN A 369 -6.93 -3.92 29.07
CA ASN A 369 -6.09 -2.71 29.10
C ASN A 369 -5.45 -2.46 27.72
N ARG A 370 -4.96 -3.50 27.04
CA ARG A 370 -4.44 -3.38 25.67
C ARG A 370 -5.53 -3.06 24.66
N ALA A 371 -6.71 -3.69 24.75
CA ALA A 371 -7.84 -3.33 23.89
C ALA A 371 -8.23 -1.85 24.05
N CYS A 372 -8.25 -1.35 25.29
CA CYS A 372 -8.51 0.05 25.60
C CYS A 372 -7.44 0.96 24.99
N LEU A 373 -6.15 0.73 25.29
CA LEU A 373 -5.04 1.55 24.81
C LEU A 373 -5.01 1.71 23.29
N TYR A 374 -5.37 0.64 22.55
CA TYR A 374 -5.41 0.63 21.09
C TYR A 374 -6.80 0.93 20.50
N LYS A 375 -7.75 1.39 21.33
CA LYS A 375 -9.09 1.85 20.93
C LYS A 375 -9.96 0.77 20.25
N ASN A 376 -9.76 -0.50 20.59
CA ASN A 376 -10.54 -1.63 20.08
C ASN A 376 -11.86 -1.80 20.84
N ILE A 377 -12.84 -0.93 20.55
CA ILE A 377 -14.12 -0.83 21.28
C ILE A 377 -14.85 -2.18 21.36
N VAL A 378 -14.99 -2.89 20.24
CA VAL A 378 -15.72 -4.17 20.20
C VAL A 378 -15.04 -5.22 21.07
N VAL A 379 -13.70 -5.26 21.08
CA VAL A 379 -12.97 -6.18 21.96
C VAL A 379 -13.12 -5.80 23.43
N VAL A 380 -13.13 -4.50 23.76
CA VAL A 380 -13.43 -4.05 25.13
C VAL A 380 -14.82 -4.52 25.55
N MET A 381 -15.82 -4.40 24.68
CA MET A 381 -17.19 -4.90 24.95
C MET A 381 -17.19 -6.41 25.22
N LEU A 382 -16.57 -7.20 24.35
CA LEU A 382 -16.47 -8.66 24.49
C LEU A 382 -15.78 -9.07 25.81
N LEU A 383 -14.71 -8.36 26.19
CA LEU A 383 -14.00 -8.64 27.44
C LEU A 383 -14.80 -8.21 28.68
N LEU A 384 -15.60 -7.14 28.59
CA LEU A 384 -16.53 -6.74 29.66
C LEU A 384 -17.74 -7.67 29.79
N GLU A 385 -18.09 -8.44 28.76
CA GLU A 385 -19.13 -9.48 28.88
C GLU A 385 -18.66 -10.66 29.74
N ASP A 386 -17.36 -10.96 29.75
CA ASP A 386 -16.78 -12.08 30.49
C ASP A 386 -16.74 -11.84 32.01
N GLU A 387 -17.42 -12.70 32.78
CA GLU A 387 -17.48 -12.63 34.25
C GLU A 387 -16.11 -12.79 34.93
N ARG A 388 -15.17 -13.52 34.31
CA ARG A 388 -13.83 -13.73 34.88
C ARG A 388 -13.04 -12.42 34.87
N VAL A 389 -13.16 -11.65 33.78
CA VAL A 389 -12.54 -10.32 33.63
C VAL A 389 -13.17 -9.37 34.64
N LYS A 390 -14.51 -9.24 34.63
CA LYS A 390 -15.25 -8.31 35.49
C LYS A 390 -14.96 -8.46 36.97
N ARG A 391 -14.91 -9.71 37.46
CA ARG A 391 -14.69 -9.99 38.88
C ARG A 391 -13.37 -9.42 39.42
N ARG A 392 -12.35 -9.32 38.57
CA ARG A 392 -11.02 -8.81 38.92
C ARG A 392 -10.73 -7.42 38.37
N LEU A 393 -11.66 -6.82 37.61
CA LEU A 393 -11.43 -5.56 36.91
C LEU A 393 -11.50 -4.38 37.87
N ASP A 394 -10.45 -3.57 37.89
CA ASP A 394 -10.51 -2.23 38.46
C ASP A 394 -11.00 -1.25 37.39
N PHE A 395 -12.27 -0.86 37.51
CA PHE A 395 -12.89 0.11 36.62
C PHE A 395 -12.22 1.49 36.68
N SER A 396 -11.54 1.83 37.79
CA SER A 396 -10.76 3.08 37.93
C SER A 396 -9.59 3.10 36.96
N VAL A 397 -8.83 2.01 36.90
CA VAL A 397 -7.69 1.86 35.97
C VAL A 397 -8.17 1.93 34.53
N LEU A 398 -9.24 1.20 34.19
CA LEU A 398 -9.76 1.16 32.82
C LEU A 398 -10.33 2.52 32.38
N ALA A 399 -11.07 3.21 33.26
CA ALA A 399 -11.56 4.56 32.99
C ALA A 399 -10.42 5.58 32.88
N ASN A 400 -9.38 5.44 33.70
CA ASN A 400 -8.19 6.28 33.64
C ASN A 400 -7.46 6.12 32.29
N LEU A 401 -7.31 4.89 31.80
CA LEU A 401 -6.77 4.61 30.47
C LEU A 401 -7.64 5.21 29.37
N ALA A 402 -8.98 5.06 29.46
CA ALA A 402 -9.91 5.64 28.49
C ALA A 402 -9.82 7.18 28.46
N SER A 403 -9.65 7.80 29.62
CA SER A 403 -9.37 9.23 29.77
C SER A 403 -8.02 9.63 29.20
N GLU A 404 -6.95 8.85 29.39
CA GLU A 404 -5.62 9.13 28.85
C GLU A 404 -5.62 9.16 27.31
N ILE A 405 -6.19 8.13 26.69
CA ILE A 405 -6.22 7.99 25.23
C ILE A 405 -7.23 8.91 24.53
N GLY A 406 -8.12 9.55 25.29
CA GLY A 406 -9.18 10.40 24.74
C GLY A 406 -10.32 9.64 24.07
N SER A 407 -10.70 8.45 24.55
CA SER A 407 -11.76 7.63 23.94
C SER A 407 -13.09 7.77 24.68
N LEU A 408 -13.92 8.72 24.24
CA LEU A 408 -15.27 8.91 24.78
C LEU A 408 -16.15 7.65 24.65
N PRO A 409 -16.18 6.89 23.53
CA PRO A 409 -17.02 5.70 23.42
C PRO A 409 -16.66 4.61 24.45
N ILE A 410 -15.36 4.39 24.67
CA ILE A 410 -14.91 3.40 25.67
C ILE A 410 -15.26 3.88 27.07
N LEU A 411 -15.10 5.17 27.35
CA LEU A 411 -15.49 5.74 28.63
C LEU A 411 -17.00 5.59 28.88
N GLU A 412 -17.85 5.88 27.90
CA GLU A 412 -19.30 5.71 28.04
C GLU A 412 -19.69 4.26 28.34
N LEU A 413 -19.05 3.30 27.66
CA LEU A 413 -19.25 1.87 27.96
C LEU A 413 -18.91 1.53 29.42
N ILE A 414 -17.79 2.06 29.92
CA ILE A 414 -17.35 1.85 31.31
C ILE A 414 -18.33 2.50 32.31
N LEU A 415 -18.75 3.74 32.05
CA LEU A 415 -19.65 4.48 32.93
C LEU A 415 -21.05 3.85 33.00
N ASN A 416 -21.53 3.24 31.92
CA ASN A 416 -22.84 2.60 31.87
C ASN A 416 -22.90 1.27 32.66
N TYR A 417 -21.78 0.78 33.20
CA TYR A 417 -21.78 -0.40 34.05
C TYR A 417 -22.32 -0.07 35.45
N GLN A 418 -23.51 -0.60 35.79
CA GLN A 418 -24.27 -0.25 37.01
C GLN A 418 -23.49 -0.44 38.32
N ASN A 419 -22.59 -1.42 38.37
CA ASN A 419 -21.80 -1.75 39.57
C ASN A 419 -20.33 -1.31 39.47
N ALA A 420 -19.96 -0.48 38.48
CA ALA A 420 -18.60 0.05 38.39
C ALA A 420 -18.32 0.95 39.59
N LYS A 421 -17.32 0.56 40.38
CA LYS A 421 -16.76 1.35 41.48
C LYS A 421 -15.48 2.01 41.00
N PHE A 422 -15.36 3.31 41.26
CA PHE A 422 -14.17 4.09 40.97
C PHE A 422 -13.52 4.49 42.29
N SER A 423 -12.21 4.29 42.40
CA SER A 423 -11.43 4.66 43.58
C SER A 423 -10.88 6.07 43.44
N SER A 424 -10.94 6.83 44.53
CA SER A 424 -10.25 8.12 44.68
C SER A 424 -8.77 7.84 44.94
N GLY A 425 -7.87 8.19 44.00
CA GLY A 425 -6.45 7.86 44.14
C GLY A 425 -5.61 8.22 42.91
N ILE A 426 -4.51 7.47 42.70
CA ILE A 426 -3.55 7.71 41.60
C ILE A 426 -4.23 7.61 40.22
N TYR A 427 -5.22 6.72 40.08
CA TYR A 427 -5.94 6.46 38.84
C TYR A 427 -7.26 7.25 38.76
N HIS A 428 -7.19 8.58 38.83
CA HIS A 428 -8.37 9.44 38.78
C HIS A 428 -8.70 9.87 37.33
N PRO A 429 -9.77 9.33 36.69
CA PRO A 429 -10.04 9.55 35.26
C PRO A 429 -10.27 11.01 34.88
N LEU A 430 -10.88 11.79 35.77
CA LEU A 430 -11.08 13.24 35.55
C LEU A 430 -9.74 13.99 35.49
N ILE A 431 -8.84 13.77 36.44
CA ILE A 431 -7.51 14.41 36.47
C ILE A 431 -6.73 14.04 35.21
N GLN A 432 -6.74 12.76 34.84
CA GLN A 432 -6.05 12.30 33.63
C GLN A 432 -6.61 12.93 32.36
N ALA A 433 -7.94 13.09 32.26
CA ALA A 433 -8.57 13.78 31.14
C ALA A 433 -8.18 15.27 31.09
N VAL A 434 -8.09 15.94 32.24
CA VAL A 434 -7.62 17.33 32.34
C VAL A 434 -6.15 17.45 31.93
N VAL A 435 -5.27 16.59 32.44
CA VAL A 435 -3.82 16.59 32.12
C VAL A 435 -3.57 16.49 30.62
N ASN A 436 -4.37 15.69 29.92
CA ASN A 436 -4.26 15.47 28.48
C ASN A 436 -5.14 16.41 27.62
N GLY A 437 -5.93 17.28 28.24
CA GLY A 437 -6.74 18.28 27.54
C GLY A 437 -8.00 17.74 26.85
N HIS A 438 -8.54 16.60 27.28
CA HIS A 438 -9.71 15.97 26.64
C HIS A 438 -11.03 16.56 27.16
N SER A 439 -11.43 17.71 26.60
CA SER A 439 -12.58 18.50 27.06
C SER A 439 -13.92 17.75 27.08
N GLU A 440 -14.24 16.97 26.05
CA GLU A 440 -15.50 16.19 25.98
C GLU A 440 -15.56 15.09 27.05
N ILE A 441 -14.41 14.48 27.36
CA ILE A 441 -14.32 13.50 28.46
C ILE A 441 -14.54 14.21 29.80
N VAL A 442 -13.92 15.37 30.01
CA VAL A 442 -14.12 16.16 31.24
C VAL A 442 -15.60 16.49 31.43
N LYS A 443 -16.27 17.02 30.40
CA LYS A 443 -17.72 17.28 30.45
C LYS A 443 -18.51 16.04 30.86
N ARG A 444 -18.23 14.90 30.20
CA ARG A 444 -18.97 13.66 30.47
C ARG A 444 -18.75 13.14 31.88
N LEU A 445 -17.53 13.25 32.41
CA LEU A 445 -17.19 12.84 33.78
C LEU A 445 -17.83 13.77 34.82
N LEU A 446 -17.88 15.09 34.58
CA LEU A 446 -18.52 16.05 35.48
C LEU A 446 -20.04 15.82 35.63
N LEU A 447 -20.70 15.32 34.58
CA LEU A 447 -22.11 14.95 34.62
C LEU A 447 -22.39 13.70 35.47
N ASP A 448 -21.36 12.91 35.79
CA ASP A 448 -21.51 11.67 36.54
C ASP A 448 -21.21 11.91 38.03
N ILE A 449 -22.21 11.68 38.88
CA ILE A 449 -22.15 11.96 40.33
C ILE A 449 -21.02 11.20 41.04
N ARG A 450 -20.51 10.11 40.44
CA ARG A 450 -19.41 9.31 41.00
C ARG A 450 -18.05 10.01 40.92
N PHE A 451 -17.92 11.09 40.15
CA PHE A 451 -16.69 11.87 40.08
C PHE A 451 -16.90 13.23 40.73
N ASP A 452 -16.16 13.47 41.81
CA ASP A 452 -16.13 14.76 42.47
C ASP A 452 -14.90 15.57 42.00
N PRO A 453 -15.10 16.72 41.33
CA PRO A 453 -13.99 17.53 40.83
C PRO A 453 -13.17 18.21 41.93
N SER A 454 -13.62 18.18 43.19
CA SER A 454 -12.87 18.69 44.35
C SER A 454 -11.88 17.68 44.93
N GLU A 455 -11.89 16.42 44.47
CA GLU A 455 -10.96 15.39 44.92
C GLU A 455 -9.50 15.79 44.72
N LEU A 456 -8.63 15.19 45.55
CA LEU A 456 -7.19 15.47 45.57
C LEU A 456 -6.87 16.96 45.76
N ASN A 457 -7.68 17.64 46.59
CA ASN A 457 -7.55 19.06 46.90
C ASN A 457 -7.69 19.96 45.65
N ASN A 458 -8.78 19.77 44.91
CA ASN A 458 -9.12 20.54 43.71
C ASN A 458 -8.04 20.45 42.61
N LEU A 459 -7.32 19.32 42.52
CA LEU A 459 -6.21 19.16 41.57
C LEU A 459 -6.66 19.35 40.12
N ALA A 460 -7.91 18.97 39.79
CA ALA A 460 -8.47 19.11 38.45
C ALA A 460 -8.44 20.56 37.96
N VAL A 461 -9.00 21.48 38.75
CA VAL A 461 -9.09 22.90 38.38
C VAL A 461 -7.70 23.57 38.38
N ILE A 462 -6.80 23.14 39.27
CA ILE A 462 -5.43 23.64 39.35
C ILE A 462 -4.63 23.23 38.11
N GLU A 463 -4.72 21.96 37.69
CA GLU A 463 -3.96 21.45 36.54
C GLU A 463 -4.48 22.05 35.23
N ALA A 464 -5.80 22.20 35.09
CA ALA A 464 -6.40 22.91 33.96
C ALA A 464 -5.87 24.35 33.84
N SER A 465 -5.73 25.05 34.97
CA SER A 465 -5.19 26.41 35.03
C SER A 465 -3.70 26.47 34.68
N LYS A 466 -2.86 25.62 35.28
CA LYS A 466 -1.41 25.56 35.01
C LYS A 466 -1.08 25.22 33.55
N ARG A 467 -1.88 24.36 32.91
CA ARG A 467 -1.71 23.99 31.50
C ARG A 467 -2.33 24.99 30.53
N GLY A 468 -3.18 25.88 31.03
CA GLY A 468 -3.90 26.83 30.21
C GLY A 468 -5.00 26.18 29.36
N PHE A 469 -5.68 25.17 29.87
CA PHE A 469 -6.85 24.56 29.22
C PHE A 469 -8.13 25.27 29.63
N TYR A 470 -8.36 26.46 29.07
CA TYR A 470 -9.39 27.36 29.58
C TYR A 470 -10.83 26.94 29.29
N ASP A 471 -11.07 26.18 28.24
CA ASP A 471 -12.39 25.58 28.01
C ASP A 471 -12.71 24.57 29.12
N ILE A 472 -11.74 23.72 29.47
CA ILE A 472 -11.83 22.77 30.58
C ILE A 472 -11.98 23.50 31.92
N LEU A 473 -11.15 24.53 32.14
CA LEU A 473 -11.21 25.34 33.34
C LEU A 473 -12.57 26.01 33.51
N THR A 474 -13.17 26.46 32.40
CA THR A 474 -14.53 27.02 32.39
C THR A 474 -15.54 25.96 32.84
N TYR A 475 -15.48 24.73 32.32
CA TYR A 475 -16.39 23.67 32.77
C TYR A 475 -16.23 23.34 34.27
N LEU A 476 -15.00 23.29 34.76
CA LEU A 476 -14.71 22.97 36.16
C LEU A 476 -15.19 24.07 37.12
N ILE A 477 -14.95 25.35 36.82
CA ILE A 477 -15.34 26.47 37.69
C ILE A 477 -16.87 26.63 37.77
N HIS A 478 -17.62 26.25 36.73
CA HIS A 478 -19.08 26.26 36.78
C HIS A 478 -19.66 25.15 37.67
N ASP A 479 -18.89 24.11 37.99
CA ASP A 479 -19.31 23.09 38.95
C ASP A 479 -19.18 23.63 40.37
N LYS A 480 -20.32 23.72 41.08
CA LYS A 480 -20.38 24.29 42.43
C LYS A 480 -19.55 23.54 43.47
N ARG A 481 -19.20 22.28 43.20
CA ARG A 481 -18.36 21.47 44.11
C ARG A 481 -16.91 21.93 44.10
N VAL A 482 -16.45 22.57 43.01
CA VAL A 482 -15.09 23.06 42.90
C VAL A 482 -14.90 24.29 43.78
N ASP A 483 -13.80 24.30 44.53
CA ASP A 483 -13.32 25.47 45.25
C ASP A 483 -12.26 26.19 44.40
N PRO A 484 -12.59 27.32 43.75
CA PRO A 484 -11.65 28.08 42.94
C PRO A 484 -10.59 28.81 43.79
N SER A 485 -10.79 28.90 45.12
CA SER A 485 -9.84 29.52 46.04
C SER A 485 -8.74 28.58 46.54
N ALA A 486 -8.83 27.29 46.16
CA ALA A 486 -7.91 26.25 46.58
C ALA A 486 -6.44 26.58 46.26
N GLN A 487 -5.54 26.09 47.11
CA GLN A 487 -4.10 26.35 47.03
C GLN A 487 -3.74 27.84 46.91
N LYS A 488 -4.35 28.68 47.76
CA LYS A 488 -4.09 30.12 47.86
C LYS A 488 -4.38 30.86 46.55
N ASN A 489 -5.58 30.67 46.00
CA ASN A 489 -6.05 31.33 44.78
C ASN A 489 -5.17 31.10 43.53
N ILE A 490 -4.47 29.97 43.44
CA ILE A 490 -3.55 29.68 42.33
C ILE A 490 -4.25 29.75 40.96
N VAL A 491 -5.50 29.29 40.89
CA VAL A 491 -6.31 29.30 39.66
C VAL A 491 -6.55 30.73 39.18
N PHE A 492 -6.85 31.64 40.12
CA PHE A 492 -7.07 33.04 39.84
C PHE A 492 -5.78 33.75 39.41
N ILE A 493 -4.69 33.53 40.15
CA ILE A 493 -3.36 34.11 39.87
C ILE A 493 -2.87 33.69 38.49
N GLU A 494 -2.93 32.40 38.16
CA GLU A 494 -2.44 31.89 36.87
C GLU A 494 -3.31 32.36 35.70
N SER A 495 -4.63 32.50 35.90
CA SER A 495 -5.53 33.10 34.90
C SER A 495 -5.19 34.58 34.64
N CYS A 496 -4.82 35.33 35.69
CA CYS A 496 -4.36 36.70 35.60
C CYS A 496 -3.00 36.83 34.90
N ARG A 497 -2.06 35.94 35.23
CA ARG A 497 -0.72 35.86 34.63
C ARG A 497 -0.78 35.53 33.14
N ARG A 498 -1.65 34.60 32.73
CA ARG A 498 -1.74 34.14 31.33
C ARG A 498 -2.65 34.97 30.43
N GLY A 499 -3.38 35.94 30.99
CA GLY A 499 -4.20 36.85 30.18
C GLY A 499 -5.62 36.36 29.89
N TYR A 500 -6.17 35.42 30.67
CA TYR A 500 -7.48 34.82 30.39
C TYR A 500 -8.65 35.58 31.00
N GLY A 501 -8.99 36.70 30.35
CA GLY A 501 -10.06 37.61 30.72
C GLY A 501 -11.40 36.94 31.08
N PRO A 502 -11.96 36.04 30.26
CA PRO A 502 -13.26 35.41 30.55
C PRO A 502 -13.27 34.60 31.85
N VAL A 503 -12.19 33.88 32.16
CA VAL A 503 -12.08 33.12 33.41
C VAL A 503 -11.90 34.07 34.59
N VAL A 504 -11.09 35.13 34.44
CA VAL A 504 -10.99 36.19 35.46
C VAL A 504 -12.35 36.83 35.75
N ASP A 505 -13.16 37.07 34.72
CA ASP A 505 -14.52 37.64 34.89
C ASP A 505 -15.47 36.70 35.65
N ILE A 506 -15.33 35.38 35.46
CA ILE A 506 -16.09 34.38 36.21
C ILE A 506 -15.60 34.31 37.65
N LEU A 507 -14.28 34.26 37.87
CA LEU A 507 -13.68 34.12 39.20
C LEU A 507 -13.89 35.36 40.08
N LEU A 508 -13.78 36.58 39.52
CA LEU A 508 -14.04 37.82 40.29
C LEU A 508 -15.49 37.92 40.81
N LYS A 509 -16.44 37.24 40.14
CA LYS A 509 -17.84 37.16 40.59
C LYS A 509 -18.05 36.12 41.69
N ASP A 510 -17.12 35.19 41.87
CA ASP A 510 -17.20 34.19 42.93
C ASP A 510 -16.64 34.80 44.23
N ASN A 511 -17.51 34.95 45.23
CA ASN A 511 -17.18 35.57 46.51
C ASN A 511 -16.09 34.80 47.28
N ARG A 512 -15.81 33.54 46.93
CA ARG A 512 -14.73 32.74 47.54
C ARG A 512 -13.34 33.19 47.07
N VAL A 513 -13.26 33.86 45.93
CA VAL A 513 -11.99 34.34 45.37
C VAL A 513 -11.69 35.74 45.90
N ASP A 514 -10.54 35.87 46.55
CA ASP A 514 -10.01 37.15 47.00
C ASP A 514 -8.88 37.62 46.05
N PRO A 515 -9.11 38.68 45.26
CA PRO A 515 -8.11 39.19 44.33
C PRO A 515 -6.90 39.85 45.00
N SER A 516 -7.00 40.14 46.30
CA SER A 516 -5.90 40.71 47.11
C SER A 516 -5.04 39.64 47.81
N ASP A 517 -5.40 38.35 47.68
CA ASP A 517 -4.70 37.25 48.32
C ASP A 517 -3.22 37.17 47.89
N GLN A 518 -2.39 36.65 48.80
CA GLN A 518 -0.93 36.67 48.68
C GLN A 518 -0.36 38.06 48.37
N ASP A 519 -0.82 39.08 49.09
CA ASP A 519 -0.35 40.47 48.96
C ASP A 519 -0.48 41.00 47.52
N ASN A 520 -1.67 40.80 46.92
CA ASN A 520 -2.03 41.22 45.56
C ASN A 520 -1.16 40.58 44.46
N LEU A 521 -0.71 39.33 44.66
CA LEU A 521 0.11 38.59 43.69
C LEU A 521 -0.53 38.51 42.30
N ALA A 522 -1.86 38.39 42.21
CA ALA A 522 -2.57 38.38 40.93
C ALA A 522 -2.36 39.68 40.12
N LEU A 523 -2.36 40.85 40.78
CA LEU A 523 -2.09 42.14 40.15
C LEU A 523 -0.63 42.23 39.71
N ILE A 524 0.29 41.76 40.54
CA ILE A 524 1.73 41.74 40.26
C ILE A 524 2.02 40.87 39.03
N GLU A 525 1.46 39.67 38.95
CA GLU A 525 1.66 38.74 37.83
C GLU A 525 0.97 39.20 36.54
N ALA A 526 -0.23 39.79 36.62
CA ALA A 526 -0.86 40.40 35.45
C ALA A 526 -0.03 41.58 34.90
N SER A 527 0.59 42.35 35.79
CA SER A 527 1.45 43.49 35.44
C SER A 527 2.81 43.06 34.89
N SER A 528 3.40 41.98 35.43
CA SER A 528 4.67 41.40 34.97
C SER A 528 4.58 40.83 33.55
N GLU A 529 3.41 40.30 33.17
CA GLU A 529 3.15 39.71 31.86
C GLU A 529 2.54 40.70 30.84
N GLY A 530 2.19 41.92 31.28
CA GLY A 530 1.64 42.95 30.41
C GLY A 530 0.17 42.73 30.03
N ASN A 531 -0.63 42.09 30.89
CA ASN A 531 -2.04 41.81 30.65
C ASN A 531 -2.93 43.01 31.01
N TYR A 532 -2.83 44.09 30.24
CA TYR A 532 -3.49 45.38 30.51
C TYR A 532 -4.99 45.24 30.83
N ASN A 533 -5.74 44.51 30.01
CA ASN A 533 -7.19 44.34 30.22
C ASN A 533 -7.53 43.69 31.56
N ILE A 534 -6.66 42.83 32.09
CA ILE A 534 -6.85 42.18 33.40
C ILE A 534 -6.45 43.15 34.50
N VAL A 535 -5.32 43.83 34.38
CA VAL A 535 -4.89 44.86 35.33
C VAL A 535 -5.99 45.93 35.48
N GLU A 536 -6.58 46.38 34.38
CA GLU A 536 -7.69 47.33 34.39
C GLU A 536 -8.91 46.79 35.14
N LYS A 537 -9.22 45.49 35.01
CA LYS A 537 -10.32 44.85 35.75
C LYS A 537 -10.01 44.72 37.24
N LEU A 538 -8.78 44.30 37.59
CA LEU A 538 -8.35 44.14 38.98
C LEU A 538 -8.37 45.48 39.72
N LEU A 539 -7.88 46.56 39.11
CA LEU A 539 -7.85 47.89 39.73
C LEU A 539 -9.25 48.51 39.90
N LYS A 540 -10.27 47.99 39.21
CA LYS A 540 -11.68 48.37 39.45
C LYS A 540 -12.28 47.64 40.66
N ASP A 541 -11.67 46.53 41.12
CA ASP A 541 -12.11 45.82 42.31
C ASP A 541 -11.56 46.52 43.56
N LYS A 542 -12.46 46.99 44.43
CA LYS A 542 -12.11 47.76 45.64
C LYS A 542 -11.26 46.99 46.64
N ARG A 543 -11.20 45.66 46.55
CA ARG A 543 -10.39 44.82 47.43
C ARG A 543 -8.91 44.86 47.07
N VAL A 544 -8.57 45.24 45.83
CA VAL A 544 -7.20 45.25 45.33
C VAL A 544 -6.50 46.54 45.77
N ASP A 545 -5.37 46.40 46.45
CA ASP A 545 -4.51 47.52 46.81
C ASP A 545 -3.47 47.76 45.72
N ILE A 546 -3.57 48.93 45.09
CA ILE A 546 -2.67 49.38 44.02
C ILE A 546 -1.22 49.55 44.51
N ASN A 547 -1.02 49.87 45.79
CA ASN A 547 0.29 50.16 46.37
C ASN A 547 0.92 48.98 47.13
N ALA A 548 0.31 47.79 47.03
CA ALA A 548 0.78 46.59 47.71
C ALA A 548 2.25 46.26 47.42
N GLN A 549 2.95 45.77 48.45
CA GLN A 549 4.37 45.40 48.40
C GLN A 549 5.28 46.52 47.85
N ASN A 550 5.10 47.77 48.31
CA ASN A 550 5.87 48.93 47.85
C ASN A 550 5.79 49.13 46.32
N ASN A 551 4.58 49.15 45.77
CA ASN A 551 4.34 49.37 44.33
C ASN A 551 5.01 48.33 43.41
N LEU A 552 5.16 47.08 43.88
CA LEU A 552 5.86 46.02 43.14
C LEU A 552 5.21 45.75 41.77
N ALA A 553 3.88 45.83 41.67
CA ALA A 553 3.17 45.66 40.41
C ALA A 553 3.57 46.72 39.36
N LEU A 554 3.62 48.00 39.77
CA LEU A 554 4.09 49.11 38.93
C LEU A 554 5.57 48.92 38.53
N TYR A 555 6.41 48.51 39.49
CA TYR A 555 7.82 48.22 39.21
C TYR A 555 7.99 47.10 38.17
N LYS A 556 7.23 45.99 38.29
CA LYS A 556 7.25 44.89 37.33
C LYS A 556 6.81 45.33 35.93
N ALA A 557 5.76 46.14 35.83
CA ALA A 557 5.32 46.72 34.55
C ALA A 557 6.42 47.61 33.90
N ARG A 558 7.13 48.42 34.70
CA ARG A 558 8.28 49.22 34.24
C ARG A 558 9.44 48.35 33.75
N MET A 559 9.75 47.26 34.45
CA MET A 559 10.81 46.32 34.06
C MET A 559 10.52 45.57 32.76
N LEU A 560 9.28 45.12 32.55
CA LEU A 560 8.85 44.52 31.29
C LEU A 560 9.08 45.47 30.10
N LYS A 561 8.79 46.75 30.28
CA LYS A 561 9.07 47.80 29.28
C LYS A 561 10.58 47.92 29.01
N LYS A 562 11.42 48.02 30.04
CA LYS A 562 12.88 48.18 29.91
C LYS A 562 13.56 46.98 29.23
N ASN A 563 13.25 45.75 29.63
CA ASN A 563 13.86 44.55 29.04
C ASN A 563 13.54 44.42 27.55
N SER A 564 12.29 44.69 27.15
CA SER A 564 11.93 44.68 25.72
C SER A 564 12.66 45.75 24.90
N PHE A 565 12.97 46.92 25.48
CA PHE A 565 13.76 47.96 24.80
C PHE A 565 15.21 47.55 24.56
N ASN A 566 15.79 46.73 25.45
CA ASN A 566 17.13 46.16 25.27
C ASN A 566 17.13 45.04 24.22
N ASP A 567 16.07 44.23 24.13
CA ASP A 567 15.92 43.16 23.12
C ASP A 567 15.66 43.72 21.70
N ILE A 568 15.18 44.95 21.56
CA ILE A 568 14.88 45.60 20.26
C ILE A 568 16.15 45.97 19.47
N LEU A 569 17.34 45.93 20.07
CA LEU A 569 18.61 46.17 19.38
C LEU A 569 19.11 44.97 18.54
N GLU A 570 18.54 43.78 18.71
CA GLU A 570 18.86 42.62 17.87
C GLU A 570 17.60 41.94 17.32
N LEU A 571 17.63 41.76 15.98
CA LEU A 571 16.83 40.84 15.16
C LEU A 571 15.46 41.31 14.63
N LYS A 572 15.46 41.49 13.31
CA LYS A 572 14.31 41.57 12.40
C LYS A 572 13.53 40.26 12.41
N ASN A 573 12.43 40.19 13.16
CA ASN A 573 11.18 39.48 12.86
C ASN A 573 10.23 39.69 14.06
N LEU A 574 9.21 40.52 13.89
CA LEU A 574 8.39 41.11 14.97
C LEU A 574 7.57 40.08 15.78
N PRO A 575 7.85 39.86 17.08
CA PRO A 575 7.12 38.91 17.93
C PRO A 575 6.18 39.57 18.94
N THR A 576 5.36 38.73 19.57
CA THR A 576 4.41 38.95 20.68
C THR A 576 4.90 39.87 21.82
N SER A 577 6.23 40.03 21.97
CA SER A 577 6.89 40.95 22.90
C SER A 577 6.49 42.42 22.71
N MET A 578 6.23 42.86 21.48
CA MET A 578 5.80 44.23 21.20
C MET A 578 4.41 44.55 21.75
N CYS A 579 3.49 43.58 21.79
CA CYS A 579 2.17 43.76 22.37
C CYS A 579 2.24 43.87 23.90
N LYS A 580 3.06 43.02 24.55
CA LYS A 580 3.30 43.07 25.99
C LYS A 580 3.92 44.41 26.43
N CYS A 581 4.87 44.95 25.68
CA CYS A 581 5.49 46.26 25.95
C CYS A 581 4.53 47.45 25.72
N LYS A 582 3.72 47.42 24.66
CA LYS A 582 2.67 48.45 24.47
C LYS A 582 1.66 48.44 25.61
N ASN A 583 1.25 47.24 26.05
CA ASN A 583 0.35 47.10 27.18
C ASN A 583 1.00 47.52 28.49
N SER A 584 2.29 47.28 28.70
CA SER A 584 2.99 47.72 29.91
C SER A 584 3.03 49.24 30.03
N ALA A 585 3.20 49.99 28.92
CA ALA A 585 3.07 51.45 28.94
C ALA A 585 1.67 51.91 29.35
N ARG A 586 0.61 51.23 28.87
CA ARG A 586 -0.77 51.52 29.26
C ARG A 586 -1.04 51.17 30.72
N ILE A 587 -0.46 50.07 31.21
CA ILE A 587 -0.53 49.68 32.62
C ILE A 587 0.13 50.76 33.49
N ILE A 588 1.34 51.20 33.16
CA ILE A 588 2.05 52.25 33.91
C ILE A 588 1.22 53.53 34.01
N ASN A 589 0.64 53.99 32.91
CA ASN A 589 -0.24 55.17 32.92
C ASN A 589 -1.45 54.95 33.82
N LEU A 590 -2.09 53.77 33.75
CA LEU A 590 -3.23 53.44 34.60
C LEU A 590 -2.87 53.49 36.09
N PHE A 591 -1.67 53.02 36.47
CA PHE A 591 -1.20 53.13 37.85
C PHE A 591 -0.98 54.59 38.27
N LEU A 592 -0.36 55.42 37.40
CA LEU A 592 -0.12 56.84 37.66
C LEU A 592 -1.41 57.66 37.77
N ASP A 593 -2.42 57.33 36.98
CA ASP A 593 -3.73 58.00 36.99
C ASP A 593 -4.55 57.68 38.25
N LEU A 594 -4.30 56.53 38.89
CA LEU A 594 -5.05 56.03 40.06
C LEU A 594 -4.32 56.21 41.39
N SER A 595 -3.01 56.47 41.38
CA SER A 595 -2.26 56.84 42.57
C SER A 595 -2.45 58.35 42.86
N ASP A 596 -3.10 58.71 43.97
CA ASP A 596 -3.25 60.08 44.49
C ASP A 596 -1.91 60.75 44.92
N THR A 597 -0.78 60.29 44.39
CA THR A 597 0.52 60.89 44.63
C THR A 597 0.86 61.82 43.48
N ASP A 598 0.83 63.12 43.75
CA ASP A 598 1.63 64.10 43.02
C ASP A 598 3.00 63.49 42.70
N GLY A 599 3.46 63.66 41.46
CA GLY A 599 4.59 62.95 40.87
C GLY A 599 5.97 63.21 41.48
N SER A 600 6.10 63.35 42.79
CA SER A 600 7.34 63.60 43.52
C SER A 600 7.87 62.42 44.34
N ASP A 601 7.06 61.42 44.71
CA ASP A 601 7.52 60.35 45.62
C ASP A 601 7.78 58.99 44.93
N CYS A 602 7.92 59.01 43.60
CA CYS A 602 8.15 57.81 42.78
C CYS A 602 9.62 57.60 42.37
N GLU A 603 10.58 58.10 43.17
CA GLU A 603 12.01 57.81 43.04
C GLU A 603 12.49 56.90 44.18
N LEU A 604 12.19 55.61 44.07
CA LEU A 604 12.90 54.45 44.63
C LEU A 604 12.43 53.21 43.86
#